data_AF-A0A536F085-F1
#
_entry.id   AF-A0A536F085-F1
#
_cell.length_a   1.000
_cell.length_b   1.000
_cell.length_c   1.000
_cell.angle_alpha   90.00
_cell.angle_beta   90.00
_cell.angle_gamma   90.00
#
_symmetry.space_group_name_H-M   'P 1'
#
loop_
_entity.id
_entity.type
_entity.pdbx_description
1 polymer ?
#
loop_
_entity_poly.entity_id
_entity_poly.type
_entity_poly.pdbx_seq_one_letter_code
_entity_poly.pdbx_strand_id
1 'polypeptide(L)'
;IETLAGDISAYIPTNVISITDGQIYLLTDLFYAGIRPAISTGLSVSRVGGAAQIKAIRQVAGRLRLDLTQYRELAAFAQFASDLDKRTKDQLERGKRMTELLKQNQYEPMPIAQQVIVLFAGTNGYLDDVAVEDVQAFQKELLRFLSSSHPDIERAIAKDKAVSEQNEKALRSAIDEFKKSSPLMQKPERPAAEGEAAPSKGGRLQSARRAAERETVKEK
;
A
#
# COMPACT_ATOMS: atom_id res chain seq x y z
N ILE A 1 -15.30 -16.98 -10.73
CA ILE A 1 -16.62 -16.81 -11.37
C ILE A 1 -16.70 -15.39 -11.91
N GLU A 2 -17.31 -15.21 -13.07
CA GLU A 2 -17.60 -13.87 -13.58
C GLU A 2 -18.82 -13.31 -12.84
N THR A 3 -18.80 -12.01 -12.56
CA THR A 3 -19.90 -11.28 -11.92
C THR A 3 -20.26 -10.10 -12.80
N LEU A 4 -21.54 -9.83 -13.00
CA LEU A 4 -22.00 -8.69 -13.78
C LEU A 4 -21.89 -7.43 -12.93
N ALA A 5 -21.08 -6.46 -13.36
CA ALA A 5 -20.85 -5.20 -12.66
C ALA A 5 -20.45 -5.34 -11.17
N GLY A 6 -19.85 -6.47 -10.79
CA GLY A 6 -19.49 -6.75 -9.39
C GLY A 6 -20.66 -7.13 -8.49
N ASP A 7 -21.83 -7.47 -9.04
CA ASP A 7 -22.95 -7.95 -8.23
C ASP A 7 -22.70 -9.37 -7.69
N ILE A 8 -22.54 -9.45 -6.36
CA ILE A 8 -22.36 -10.71 -5.62
C ILE A 8 -23.68 -11.28 -5.07
N SER A 9 -24.77 -10.50 -5.13
CA SER A 9 -26.09 -10.90 -4.64
C SER A 9 -26.87 -11.75 -5.65
N ALA A 10 -26.40 -11.78 -6.90
CA ALA A 10 -26.96 -12.64 -7.93
C ALA A 10 -26.95 -14.13 -7.50
N TYR A 11 -27.91 -14.89 -8.03
CA TYR A 11 -28.15 -16.28 -7.65
C TYR A 11 -26.92 -17.17 -7.80
N ILE A 12 -26.22 -17.08 -8.95
CA ILE A 12 -25.03 -17.92 -9.23
C ILE A 12 -23.86 -17.56 -8.30
N PRO A 13 -23.41 -16.30 -8.17
CA PRO A 13 -22.37 -15.93 -7.21
C PRO A 13 -22.69 -16.33 -5.77
N THR A 14 -23.92 -16.10 -5.31
CA THR A 14 -24.33 -16.43 -3.94
C THR A 14 -24.18 -17.93 -3.67
N ASN A 15 -24.64 -18.77 -4.59
CA ASN A 15 -24.54 -20.23 -4.45
C ASN A 15 -23.09 -20.72 -4.49
N VAL A 16 -22.26 -20.13 -5.35
CA VAL A 16 -20.84 -20.53 -5.41
C VAL A 16 -20.12 -20.11 -4.14
N ILE A 17 -20.38 -18.89 -3.63
CA ILE A 17 -19.81 -18.39 -2.38
C ILE A 17 -20.20 -19.31 -1.21
N SER A 18 -21.44 -19.80 -1.16
CA SER A 18 -21.87 -20.69 -0.07
C SER A 18 -21.15 -22.04 -0.10
N ILE A 19 -20.90 -22.60 -1.29
CA ILE A 19 -20.23 -23.89 -1.49
C ILE A 19 -18.72 -23.82 -1.21
N THR A 20 -18.03 -22.75 -1.63
CA THR A 20 -16.57 -22.66 -1.54
C THR A 20 -16.04 -22.36 -0.13
N ASP A 21 -14.84 -22.84 0.20
CA ASP A 21 -14.14 -22.59 1.48
C ASP A 21 -13.50 -21.20 1.59
N GLY A 22 -13.87 -20.28 0.70
CA GLY A 22 -13.32 -18.94 0.63
C GLY A 22 -13.40 -18.39 -0.78
N GLN A 23 -13.17 -17.09 -0.91
CA GLN A 23 -13.26 -16.36 -2.15
C GLN A 23 -12.15 -15.33 -2.25
N ILE A 24 -11.62 -15.17 -3.46
CA ILE A 24 -10.77 -14.06 -3.85
C ILE A 24 -11.62 -13.17 -4.74
N TYR A 25 -11.89 -11.95 -4.28
CA TYR A 25 -12.72 -11.00 -4.98
C TYR A 25 -11.87 -9.94 -5.66
N LEU A 26 -11.98 -9.84 -6.99
CA LEU A 26 -11.22 -8.90 -7.80
C LEU A 26 -12.10 -7.70 -8.16
N LEU A 27 -11.65 -6.48 -7.85
CA LEU A 27 -12.38 -5.25 -8.14
C LEU A 27 -11.77 -4.52 -9.33
N THR A 28 -12.60 -4.14 -10.28
CA THR A 28 -12.22 -3.35 -11.45
C THR A 28 -11.64 -1.99 -11.06
N ASP A 29 -12.20 -1.34 -10.03
CA ASP A 29 -11.72 -0.02 -9.56
C ASP A 29 -10.29 -0.09 -9.02
N LEU A 30 -9.95 -1.16 -8.28
CA LEU A 30 -8.58 -1.37 -7.79
C LEU A 30 -7.61 -1.61 -8.94
N PHE A 31 -8.05 -2.32 -9.98
CA PHE A 31 -7.24 -2.57 -11.16
C PHE A 31 -6.90 -1.27 -11.91
N TYR A 32 -7.89 -0.38 -12.09
CA TYR A 32 -7.69 0.94 -12.71
C TYR A 32 -6.92 1.91 -11.81
N ALA A 33 -7.01 1.77 -10.49
CA ALA A 33 -6.16 2.48 -9.53
C ALA A 33 -4.70 1.97 -9.48
N GLY A 34 -4.34 1.01 -10.35
CA GLY A 34 -2.96 0.49 -10.45
C GLY A 34 -2.60 -0.54 -9.37
N ILE A 35 -3.57 -1.06 -8.61
CA ILE A 35 -3.35 -2.15 -7.65
C ILE A 35 -3.52 -3.47 -8.39
N ARG A 36 -2.40 -4.18 -8.56
CA ARG A 36 -2.33 -5.46 -9.27
C ARG A 36 -1.50 -6.43 -8.43
N PRO A 37 -2.02 -7.58 -8.00
CA PRO A 37 -3.38 -8.11 -8.22
C PRO A 37 -4.49 -7.29 -7.52
N ALA A 38 -5.64 -7.14 -8.18
CA ALA A 38 -6.74 -6.26 -7.75
C ALA A 38 -7.64 -6.86 -6.65
N ILE A 39 -7.03 -7.44 -5.61
CA ILE A 39 -7.74 -8.18 -4.57
C ILE A 39 -8.41 -7.23 -3.57
N SER A 40 -9.69 -7.47 -3.29
CA SER A 40 -10.41 -6.77 -2.24
C SER A 40 -10.15 -7.42 -0.87
N THR A 41 -9.43 -6.76 0.02
CA THR A 41 -9.12 -7.27 1.37
C THR A 41 -10.35 -7.42 2.27
N GLY A 42 -11.40 -6.62 2.04
CA GLY A 42 -12.65 -6.68 2.81
C GLY A 42 -13.59 -7.80 2.36
N LEU A 43 -13.76 -7.97 1.05
CA LEU A 43 -14.71 -8.95 0.47
C LEU A 43 -14.10 -10.35 0.31
N SER A 44 -12.77 -10.44 0.18
CA SER A 44 -12.07 -11.72 0.07
C SER A 44 -11.93 -12.38 1.43
N VAL A 45 -12.23 -13.68 1.50
CA VAL A 45 -12.23 -14.46 2.74
C VAL A 45 -11.61 -15.83 2.48
N SER A 46 -10.91 -16.36 3.47
CA SER A 46 -10.55 -17.77 3.53
C SER A 46 -11.16 -18.36 4.80
N ARG A 47 -11.99 -19.41 4.67
CA ARG A 47 -12.58 -20.13 5.81
C ARG A 47 -11.55 -21.03 6.51
N VAL A 48 -10.53 -21.50 5.77
CA VAL A 48 -9.41 -22.28 6.32
C VAL A 48 -8.45 -21.40 7.13
N GLY A 49 -8.25 -20.15 6.69
CA GLY A 49 -7.47 -19.15 7.42
C GLY A 49 -6.00 -19.52 7.59
N GLY A 50 -5.45 -19.25 8.78
CA GLY A 50 -4.02 -19.45 9.07
C GLY A 50 -3.56 -20.91 9.13
N ALA A 51 -4.48 -21.89 9.10
CA ALA A 51 -4.13 -23.31 9.06
C ALA A 51 -3.50 -23.72 7.71
N ALA A 52 -3.80 -23.01 6.63
CA ALA A 52 -3.21 -23.25 5.31
C ALA A 52 -1.82 -22.60 5.14
N GLN A 53 -1.34 -21.86 6.14
CA GLN A 53 -0.09 -21.10 6.06
C GLN A 53 1.05 -21.78 6.81
N ILE A 54 2.27 -21.63 6.31
CA ILE A 54 3.46 -21.97 7.11
C ILE A 54 3.56 -21.04 8.32
N LYS A 55 4.21 -21.53 9.39
CA LYS A 55 4.35 -20.80 10.65
C LYS A 55 4.98 -19.42 10.44
N ALA A 56 5.97 -19.30 9.55
CA ALA A 56 6.62 -18.03 9.23
C ALA A 56 5.65 -16.97 8.69
N ILE A 57 4.80 -17.31 7.70
CA ILE A 57 3.80 -16.38 7.17
C ILE A 57 2.81 -15.99 8.27
N ARG A 58 2.34 -16.95 9.06
CA ARG A 58 1.37 -16.68 10.13
C ARG A 58 1.92 -15.71 11.17
N GLN A 59 3.21 -15.81 11.51
CA GLN A 59 3.87 -14.91 12.45
C GLN A 59 3.94 -13.48 11.93
N VAL A 60 4.27 -13.29 10.65
CA VAL A 60 4.48 -11.94 10.08
C VAL A 60 3.20 -11.29 9.54
N ALA A 61 2.25 -12.08 9.04
CA ALA A 61 1.06 -11.60 8.34
C ALA A 61 -0.23 -11.67 9.18
N GLY A 62 -0.18 -12.14 10.43
CA GLY A 62 -1.37 -12.39 11.25
C GLY A 62 -2.26 -11.16 11.46
N ARG A 63 -1.67 -9.96 11.53
CA ARG A 63 -2.41 -8.68 11.69
C ARG A 63 -2.69 -7.97 10.36
N LEU A 64 -2.03 -8.39 9.28
CA LEU A 64 -2.03 -7.70 7.98
C LEU A 64 -3.43 -7.46 7.42
N ARG A 65 -4.30 -8.47 7.48
CA ARG A 65 -5.69 -8.36 6.99
C ARG A 65 -6.47 -7.30 7.76
N LEU A 66 -6.36 -7.31 9.09
CA LEU A 66 -7.06 -6.35 9.96
C LEU A 66 -6.57 -4.93 9.67
N ASP A 67 -5.26 -4.74 9.59
CA ASP A 67 -4.63 -3.45 9.37
C ASP A 67 -5.03 -2.86 7.99
N LEU A 68 -5.07 -3.69 6.95
CA LEU A 68 -5.50 -3.25 5.61
C LEU A 68 -6.99 -2.96 5.51
N THR A 69 -7.84 -3.70 6.23
CA THR A 69 -9.28 -3.40 6.29
C THR A 69 -9.51 -2.07 7.01
N GLN A 70 -8.89 -1.86 8.17
CA GLN A 70 -8.95 -0.59 8.90
C GLN A 70 -8.41 0.56 8.06
N TYR A 71 -7.30 0.35 7.33
CA TYR A 71 -6.78 1.35 6.41
C TYR A 71 -7.81 1.77 5.36
N ARG A 72 -8.54 0.83 4.75
CA ARG A 72 -9.56 1.16 3.74
C ARG A 72 -10.74 1.93 4.32
N GLU A 73 -11.19 1.56 5.52
CA GLU A 73 -12.23 2.29 6.23
C GLU A 73 -11.76 3.73 6.52
N LEU A 74 -10.58 3.89 7.11
CA LEU A 74 -9.99 5.19 7.41
C LEU A 74 -9.74 6.02 6.14
N ALA A 75 -9.31 5.40 5.05
CA ALA A 75 -9.06 6.09 3.78
C ALA A 75 -10.35 6.66 3.18
N ALA A 76 -11.48 5.95 3.33
CA ALA A 76 -12.78 6.47 2.92
C ALA A 76 -13.22 7.65 3.81
N PHE A 77 -13.04 7.57 5.13
CA PHE A 77 -13.36 8.67 6.04
C PHE A 77 -12.45 9.89 5.87
N ALA A 78 -11.16 9.68 5.58
CA ALA A 78 -10.17 10.73 5.38
C ALA A 78 -10.48 11.64 4.18
N GLN A 79 -11.29 11.19 3.21
CA GLN A 79 -11.76 12.02 2.11
C GLN A 79 -12.73 13.13 2.56
N PHE A 80 -13.37 12.96 3.72
CA PHE A 80 -14.38 13.88 4.26
C PHE A 80 -13.90 14.67 5.47
N ALA A 81 -12.72 14.36 6.01
CA ALA A 81 -12.16 14.99 7.20
C ALA A 81 -11.08 16.03 6.82
N SER A 82 -11.20 17.25 7.34
CA SER A 82 -10.21 18.30 7.13
C SER A 82 -8.97 18.14 8.03
N ASP A 83 -9.16 17.65 9.25
CA ASP A 83 -8.10 17.45 10.22
C ASP A 83 -8.13 16.02 10.76
N LEU A 84 -7.04 15.31 10.54
CA LEU A 84 -6.79 13.98 11.09
C LEU A 84 -5.76 14.08 12.21
N ASP A 85 -6.01 13.38 13.31
CA ASP A 85 -5.04 13.23 14.38
C ASP A 85 -3.80 12.45 13.91
N LYS A 86 -2.68 12.62 14.61
CA LYS A 86 -1.38 12.04 14.22
C LYS A 86 -1.46 10.53 14.05
N ARG A 87 -2.16 9.83 14.95
CA ARG A 87 -2.25 8.37 14.90
C ARG A 87 -3.00 7.89 13.65
N THR A 88 -4.08 8.56 13.29
CA THR A 88 -4.81 8.23 12.05
C THR A 88 -3.98 8.54 10.81
N LYS A 89 -3.21 9.64 10.80
CA LYS A 89 -2.26 9.94 9.72
C LYS A 89 -1.21 8.84 9.58
N ASP A 90 -0.58 8.42 10.68
CA ASP A 90 0.45 7.37 10.67
C ASP A 90 -0.13 6.03 10.16
N GLN A 91 -1.37 5.69 10.55
CA GLN A 91 -2.03 4.48 10.08
C GLN A 91 -2.38 4.52 8.59
N LEU A 92 -2.82 5.68 8.07
CA LEU A 92 -3.04 5.89 6.64
C LEU A 92 -1.75 5.79 5.84
N GLU A 93 -0.68 6.42 6.31
CA GLU A 93 0.63 6.42 5.66
C GLU A 93 1.25 5.02 5.61
N ARG A 94 1.12 4.24 6.69
CA ARG A 94 1.52 2.83 6.69
C ARG A 94 0.66 2.01 5.73
N GLY A 95 -0.67 2.20 5.75
CA GLY A 95 -1.57 1.47 4.87
C GLY A 95 -1.33 1.71 3.38
N LYS A 96 -0.98 2.95 2.99
CA LYS A 96 -0.55 3.28 1.62
C LYS A 96 0.68 2.48 1.21
N ARG A 97 1.73 2.48 2.03
CA ARG A 97 2.97 1.73 1.78
C ARG A 97 2.73 0.23 1.72
N MET A 98 1.90 -0.30 2.62
CA MET A 98 1.52 -1.72 2.60
C MET A 98 0.73 -2.07 1.34
N THR A 99 -0.11 -1.18 0.83
CA THR A 99 -0.83 -1.40 -0.42
C THR A 99 0.12 -1.44 -1.62
N GLU A 100 1.14 -0.57 -1.65
CA GLU A 100 2.17 -0.59 -2.69
C GLU A 100 3.06 -1.84 -2.61
N LEU A 101 3.43 -2.26 -1.40
CA LEU A 101 4.24 -3.45 -1.14
C LEU A 101 3.59 -4.74 -1.66
N LEU A 102 2.26 -4.80 -1.64
CA LEU A 102 1.49 -5.96 -2.10
C LEU A 102 1.25 -5.98 -3.61
N LYS A 103 1.70 -4.97 -4.35
CA LYS A 103 1.64 -4.99 -5.80
C LYS A 103 2.69 -5.96 -6.35
N GLN A 104 2.26 -6.75 -7.32
CA GLN A 104 3.09 -7.75 -7.96
C GLN A 104 2.74 -7.82 -9.45
N ASN A 105 3.78 -7.83 -10.28
CA ASN A 105 3.60 -7.96 -11.73
C ASN A 105 3.12 -9.35 -12.11
N GLN A 106 2.50 -9.43 -13.28
CA GLN A 106 2.09 -10.70 -13.85
C GLN A 106 3.32 -11.55 -14.20
N TYR A 107 3.23 -12.87 -13.96
CA TYR A 107 4.29 -13.84 -14.25
C TYR A 107 5.58 -13.70 -13.45
N GLU A 108 5.59 -12.89 -12.39
CA GLU A 108 6.73 -12.76 -11.47
C GLU A 108 6.41 -13.37 -10.09
N PRO A 109 6.25 -14.71 -9.95
CA PRO A 109 5.95 -15.33 -8.67
C PRO A 109 7.11 -15.14 -7.68
N MET A 110 6.78 -14.81 -6.43
CA MET A 110 7.77 -14.64 -5.36
C MET A 110 7.87 -15.92 -4.50
N PRO A 111 9.08 -16.44 -4.21
CA PRO A 111 9.28 -17.51 -3.25
C PRO A 111 8.76 -17.16 -1.85
N ILE A 112 8.27 -18.15 -1.11
CA ILE A 112 7.68 -17.96 0.22
C ILE A 112 8.66 -17.28 1.20
N ALA A 113 9.95 -17.64 1.17
CA ALA A 113 10.95 -17.01 2.04
C ALA A 113 11.07 -15.51 1.80
N GLN A 114 11.06 -15.09 0.52
CA GLN A 114 11.08 -13.68 0.14
C GLN A 114 9.79 -12.97 0.53
N GLN A 115 8.62 -13.62 0.37
CA GLN A 115 7.36 -13.07 0.84
C GLN A 115 7.39 -12.79 2.34
N VAL A 116 7.92 -13.72 3.15
CA VAL A 116 8.05 -13.56 4.60
C VAL A 116 8.92 -12.34 4.94
N ILE A 117 10.04 -12.16 4.25
CA ILE A 117 10.96 -11.02 4.45
C ILE A 117 10.28 -9.70 4.13
N VAL A 118 9.62 -9.62 2.97
CA VAL A 118 8.93 -8.40 2.51
C VAL A 118 7.80 -8.05 3.47
N LEU A 119 6.99 -9.02 3.85
CA LEU A 119 5.91 -8.83 4.82
C LEU A 119 6.45 -8.42 6.20
N PHE A 120 7.55 -9.01 6.65
CA PHE A 120 8.21 -8.62 7.90
C PHE A 120 8.67 -7.17 7.89
N ALA A 121 9.27 -6.71 6.78
CA ALA A 121 9.70 -5.33 6.62
C ALA A 121 8.50 -4.36 6.71
N GLY A 122 7.39 -4.70 6.05
CA GLY A 122 6.18 -3.89 6.08
C GLY A 122 5.49 -3.85 7.43
N THR A 123 5.28 -5.00 8.08
CA THR A 123 4.52 -5.06 9.34
C THR A 123 5.26 -4.48 10.54
N ASN A 124 6.60 -4.48 10.51
CA ASN A 124 7.43 -3.85 11.55
C ASN A 124 7.72 -2.35 11.30
N GLY A 125 7.19 -1.75 10.23
CA GLY A 125 7.34 -0.31 9.97
C GLY A 125 8.69 0.10 9.37
N TYR A 126 9.48 -0.84 8.82
CA TYR A 126 10.75 -0.48 8.17
C TYR A 126 10.56 0.36 6.91
N LEU A 127 9.35 0.34 6.35
CA LEU A 127 8.92 1.13 5.19
C LEU A 127 8.44 2.54 5.54
N ASP A 128 8.22 2.87 6.82
CA ASP A 128 7.58 4.14 7.21
C ASP A 128 8.40 5.37 6.74
N ASP A 129 9.73 5.24 6.67
CA ASP A 129 10.64 6.29 6.18
C ASP A 129 10.76 6.36 4.65
N VAL A 130 10.24 5.37 3.93
CA VAL A 130 10.35 5.26 2.47
C VAL A 130 9.18 6.01 1.82
N ALA A 131 9.45 6.76 0.75
CA ALA A 131 8.41 7.39 -0.05
C ALA A 131 7.53 6.31 -0.72
N VAL A 132 6.23 6.58 -0.85
CA VAL A 132 5.25 5.61 -1.38
C VAL A 132 5.64 5.12 -2.79
N GLU A 133 6.18 6.02 -3.60
CA GLU A 133 6.64 5.75 -4.98
C GLU A 133 7.84 4.79 -5.03
N ASP A 134 8.70 4.82 -4.01
CA ASP A 134 9.94 4.05 -3.94
C ASP A 134 9.78 2.69 -3.26
N VAL A 135 8.58 2.36 -2.73
CA VAL A 135 8.35 1.10 -2.00
C VAL A 135 8.68 -0.13 -2.85
N GLN A 136 8.32 -0.11 -4.14
CA GLN A 136 8.64 -1.23 -5.04
C GLN A 136 10.14 -1.34 -5.32
N ALA A 137 10.84 -0.22 -5.44
CA ALA A 137 12.28 -0.19 -5.61
C ALA A 137 12.97 -0.73 -4.35
N PHE A 138 12.56 -0.25 -3.18
CA PHE A 138 13.03 -0.71 -1.88
C PHE A 138 12.86 -2.22 -1.73
N GLN A 139 11.70 -2.78 -2.09
CA GLN A 139 11.47 -4.22 -2.03
C GLN A 139 12.46 -5.00 -2.89
N LYS A 140 12.66 -4.59 -4.15
CA LYS A 140 13.58 -5.28 -5.07
C LYS A 140 15.02 -5.18 -4.59
N GLU A 141 15.44 -4.01 -4.12
CA GLU A 141 16.79 -3.81 -3.61
C GLU A 141 17.05 -4.56 -2.31
N LEU A 142 16.09 -4.59 -1.38
CA LEU A 142 16.19 -5.34 -0.14
C LEU A 142 16.36 -6.83 -0.41
N LEU A 143 15.54 -7.39 -1.31
CA LEU A 143 15.65 -8.80 -1.71
C LEU A 143 16.99 -9.09 -2.38
N ARG A 144 17.46 -8.20 -3.26
CA ARG A 144 18.80 -8.32 -3.88
C ARG A 144 19.90 -8.31 -2.83
N PHE A 145 19.88 -7.35 -1.89
CA PHE A 145 20.88 -7.24 -0.82
C PHE A 145 20.90 -8.47 0.08
N LEU A 146 19.74 -8.99 0.48
CA LEU A 146 19.67 -10.19 1.32
C LEU A 146 20.15 -11.42 0.56
N SER A 147 19.83 -11.55 -0.73
CA SER A 147 20.32 -12.65 -1.55
C SER A 147 21.84 -12.64 -1.74
N SER A 148 22.48 -11.46 -1.77
CA SER A 148 23.93 -11.32 -1.93
C SER A 148 24.71 -11.38 -0.63
N SER A 149 24.24 -10.69 0.40
CA SER A 149 24.99 -10.46 1.65
C SER A 149 24.62 -11.46 2.74
N HIS A 150 23.36 -11.89 2.78
CA HIS A 150 22.81 -12.73 3.86
C HIS A 150 21.94 -13.89 3.32
N PRO A 151 22.43 -14.70 2.36
CA PRO A 151 21.64 -15.78 1.74
C PRO A 151 21.20 -16.85 2.74
N ASP A 152 21.89 -16.95 3.88
CA ASP A 152 21.57 -17.91 4.94
C ASP A 152 20.22 -17.62 5.59
N ILE A 153 19.76 -16.36 5.61
CA ILE A 153 18.45 -15.98 6.16
C ILE A 153 17.33 -16.59 5.30
N GLU A 154 17.41 -16.46 3.98
CA GLU A 154 16.42 -17.05 3.07
C GLU A 154 16.39 -18.58 3.20
N ARG A 155 17.57 -19.21 3.28
CA ARG A 155 17.70 -20.66 3.44
C ARG A 155 17.13 -21.14 4.78
N ALA A 156 17.41 -20.43 5.87
CA ALA A 156 16.90 -20.77 7.20
C ALA A 156 15.37 -20.67 7.25
N ILE A 157 14.78 -19.60 6.69
CA ILE A 157 13.32 -19.46 6.61
C ILE A 157 12.69 -20.58 5.76
N ALA A 158 13.31 -20.92 4.63
CA ALA A 158 12.82 -21.99 3.77
C ALA A 158 12.88 -23.37 4.44
N LYS A 159 13.93 -23.64 5.22
CA LYS A 159 14.14 -24.92 5.92
C LYS A 159 13.27 -25.04 7.17
N ASP A 160 13.28 -24.04 8.03
CA ASP A 160 12.64 -24.06 9.33
C ASP A 160 11.12 -23.83 9.22
N LYS A 161 10.68 -23.22 8.11
CA LYS A 161 9.28 -22.81 7.85
C LYS A 161 8.70 -21.91 8.96
N ALA A 162 9.58 -21.32 9.78
CA ALA A 162 9.28 -20.49 10.93
C ALA A 162 10.30 -19.37 11.03
N VAL A 163 9.88 -18.22 11.56
CA VAL A 163 10.80 -17.16 11.95
C VAL A 163 11.18 -17.45 13.41
N SER A 164 12.39 -17.99 13.61
CA SER A 164 12.98 -18.15 14.94
C SER A 164 13.47 -16.80 15.46
N GLU A 165 13.62 -16.65 16.77
CA GLU A 165 14.15 -15.39 17.36
C GLU A 165 15.55 -15.03 16.82
N GLN A 166 16.36 -16.04 16.52
CA GLN A 166 17.69 -15.84 15.93
C GLN A 166 17.59 -15.29 14.50
N ASN A 167 16.73 -15.89 13.67
CA ASN A 167 16.50 -15.43 12.30
C ASN A 167 15.85 -14.04 12.29
N GLU A 168 14.96 -13.76 13.25
CA GLU A 168 14.35 -12.44 13.40
C GLU A 168 15.41 -11.38 13.72
N LYS A 169 16.28 -11.63 14.70
CA LYS A 169 17.37 -10.70 15.05
C LYS A 169 18.31 -10.48 13.88
N ALA A 170 18.69 -11.55 13.17
CA ALA A 170 19.52 -11.46 11.97
C ALA A 170 18.84 -10.62 10.88
N LEU A 171 17.54 -10.85 10.64
CA LEU A 171 16.76 -10.11 9.66
C LEU A 171 16.62 -8.63 10.00
N ARG A 172 16.37 -8.29 11.28
CA ARG A 172 16.34 -6.89 11.74
C ARG A 172 17.67 -6.20 11.50
N SER A 173 18.78 -6.82 11.93
CA SER A 173 20.12 -6.28 11.71
C SER A 173 20.45 -6.09 10.22
N ALA A 174 20.07 -7.06 9.37
CA ALA A 174 20.31 -6.98 7.93
C ALA A 174 19.46 -5.89 7.25
N ILE A 175 18.21 -5.69 7.68
CA ILE A 175 17.37 -4.59 7.20
C ILE A 175 17.95 -3.24 7.65
N ASP A 176 18.43 -3.12 8.90
CA ASP A 176 19.06 -1.91 9.39
C ASP A 176 20.38 -1.59 8.65
N GLU A 177 21.17 -2.61 8.35
CA GLU A 177 22.37 -2.50 7.51
C GLU A 177 22.02 -2.05 6.09
N PHE A 178 20.97 -2.64 5.51
CA PHE A 178 20.45 -2.23 4.20
C PHE A 178 19.98 -0.77 4.22
N LYS A 179 19.24 -0.34 5.24
CA LYS A 179 18.78 1.06 5.35
C LYS A 179 19.94 2.05 5.49
N LYS A 180 21.07 1.65 6.09
CA LYS A 180 22.27 2.50 6.18
C LYS A 180 23.05 2.56 4.86
N SER A 181 23.06 1.47 4.10
CA SER A 181 23.81 1.36 2.84
C SER A 181 23.02 1.78 1.61
N SER A 182 21.68 1.74 1.68
CA SER A 182 20.83 2.01 0.53
C SER A 182 20.83 3.50 0.15
N PRO A 183 21.10 3.84 -1.11
CA PRO A 183 21.03 5.22 -1.61
C PRO A 183 19.60 5.77 -1.61
N LEU A 184 18.57 4.91 -1.51
CA LEU A 184 17.16 5.31 -1.38
C LEU A 184 16.85 6.01 -0.03
N MET A 185 17.77 5.94 0.93
CA MET A 185 17.66 6.61 2.24
C MET A 185 18.45 7.93 2.31
N GLN A 186 19.28 8.26 1.30
CA GLN A 186 19.98 9.54 1.21
C GLN A 186 19.05 10.60 0.61
N LYS A 187 18.26 11.20 1.52
CA LYS A 187 17.32 12.33 1.41
C LYS A 187 17.58 13.35 0.26
N PRO A 188 16.53 14.10 -0.10
CA PRO A 188 16.50 15.45 0.46
C PRO A 188 15.22 15.70 1.24
N GLU A 189 15.36 16.56 2.26
CA GLU A 189 14.25 17.36 2.77
C GLU A 189 13.36 17.76 1.59
N ARG A 190 12.04 17.53 1.70
CA ARG A 190 11.12 18.28 0.86
C ARG A 190 11.58 19.73 0.97
N PRO A 191 11.84 20.45 -0.14
CA PRO A 191 11.86 21.89 -0.02
C PRO A 191 10.55 22.22 0.69
N ALA A 192 10.65 22.96 1.79
CA ALA A 192 9.50 23.69 2.30
C ALA A 192 8.81 24.26 1.06
N ALA A 193 7.52 24.01 0.91
CA ALA A 193 6.74 24.52 -0.19
C ALA A 193 6.84 26.06 -0.16
N GLU A 194 7.87 26.59 -0.79
CA GLU A 194 7.95 27.97 -1.21
C GLU A 194 6.90 28.11 -2.30
N GLY A 195 5.85 28.84 -1.96
CA GLY A 195 4.91 29.38 -2.93
C GLY A 195 3.95 28.37 -3.51
N GLU A 196 3.06 27.81 -2.67
CA GLU A 196 1.68 27.64 -3.14
C GLU A 196 1.16 29.05 -3.42
N ALA A 197 1.35 29.49 -4.67
CA ALA A 197 0.77 30.70 -5.20
C ALA A 197 -0.73 30.59 -4.95
N ALA A 198 -1.22 31.44 -4.06
CA ALA A 198 -2.64 31.66 -3.84
C ALA A 198 -3.37 31.66 -5.18
N PRO A 199 -4.55 31.04 -5.30
CA PRO A 199 -5.32 31.13 -6.53
C PRO A 199 -5.52 32.62 -6.79
N SER A 200 -4.98 33.11 -7.91
CA SER A 200 -5.06 34.51 -8.29
C SER A 200 -6.53 34.95 -8.30
N LYS A 201 -6.96 35.56 -7.19
CA LYS A 201 -8.27 36.14 -7.06
C LYS A 201 -8.31 37.33 -8.02
N GLY A 202 -9.17 37.26 -9.04
CA GLY A 202 -9.89 38.44 -9.52
C GLY A 202 -9.35 39.21 -10.73
N GLY A 203 -8.45 38.67 -11.56
CA GLY A 203 -7.87 39.45 -12.68
C GLY A 203 -8.70 39.55 -13.97
N ARG A 204 -9.53 38.56 -14.30
CA ARG A 204 -10.26 38.52 -15.59
C ARG A 204 -11.71 39.03 -15.55
N LEU A 205 -12.37 39.00 -14.40
CA LEU A 205 -13.74 39.52 -14.26
C LEU A 205 -13.81 41.01 -13.91
N GLN A 206 -12.79 41.56 -13.21
CA GLN A 206 -12.76 42.99 -12.90
C GLN A 206 -12.31 43.86 -14.08
N SER A 207 -11.45 43.32 -14.96
CA SER A 207 -11.04 43.97 -16.21
C SER A 207 -12.19 44.03 -17.21
N ALA A 208 -13.03 42.99 -17.29
CA ALA A 208 -14.24 42.97 -18.12
C ALA A 208 -15.32 43.97 -17.63
N ARG A 209 -15.52 44.11 -16.31
CA ARG A 209 -16.46 45.12 -15.76
C ARG A 209 -16.00 46.56 -15.99
N ARG A 210 -14.70 46.84 -15.86
CA ARG A 210 -14.16 48.20 -16.12
C ARG A 210 -14.15 48.58 -17.61
N ALA A 211 -14.14 47.60 -18.52
CA ALA A 211 -14.31 47.86 -19.95
C ALA A 211 -15.78 48.23 -20.26
N ALA A 212 -16.74 47.49 -19.71
CA ALA A 212 -18.17 47.77 -19.89
C ALA A 212 -18.64 49.09 -19.27
N GLU A 213 -18.06 49.51 -18.13
CA GLU A 213 -18.35 50.82 -17.52
C GLU A 213 -17.74 52.00 -18.30
N ARG A 214 -16.68 51.77 -19.10
CA ARG A 214 -16.09 52.83 -19.95
C ARG A 214 -16.83 53.03 -21.26
N GLU A 215 -17.52 52.00 -21.76
CA GLU A 215 -18.35 52.11 -22.96
C GLU A 215 -19.69 52.80 -22.66
N THR A 216 -20.30 52.54 -21.51
CA THR A 216 -21.59 53.16 -21.12
C THR A 216 -21.52 54.64 -20.76
N VAL A 217 -20.33 55.18 -20.46
CA VAL A 217 -20.11 56.62 -20.20
C VAL A 217 -19.84 57.42 -21.47
N LYS A 218 -19.56 56.76 -22.60
CA LYS A 218 -19.40 57.44 -23.91
C LYS A 218 -20.70 57.59 -24.71
N GLU A 219 -21.80 56.99 -24.25
CA GLU A 219 -23.11 56.99 -24.92
C GLU A 219 -24.20 57.76 -24.15
N LYS A 220 -23.82 58.61 -23.19
CA LYS A 220 -24.67 59.65 -22.59
C LYS A 220 -23.99 61.00 -22.71
#